data_AF-A0A3D3X005-F1
#
_entry.id   AF-A0A3D3X005-F1
#
_cell.length_a   1.000
_cell.length_b   1.000
_cell.length_c   1.000
_cell.angle_alpha   90.00
_cell.angle_beta   90.00
_cell.angle_gamma   90.00
#
_symmetry.space_group_name_H-M   'P 1'
#
loop_
_entity.id
_entity.type
_entity.pdbx_description
1 polymer ?
#
loop_
_entity_poly.entity_id
_entity_poly.type
_entity_poly.pdbx_seq_one_letter_code
_entity_poly.pdbx_strand_id
1 'polypeptide(L)' 'MGFLTLLKSDLAGLERISGTKSPVRLLPRFDAYVVEYRGRKRLIAQEYQEKIFWKKRGEIAASILANGRIDHHLFAS' A
#
# COMPACT_ATOMS: atom_id res chain seq x y z
N MET A 1 16.49 8.81 -4.11
CA MET A 1 15.57 8.74 -5.28
C MET A 1 15.35 7.27 -5.60
N GLY A 2 14.10 6.82 -5.73
CA GLY A 2 13.78 5.45 -6.14
C GLY A 2 13.39 5.44 -7.61
N PHE A 3 13.99 4.57 -8.41
CA PHE A 3 13.57 4.32 -9.78
C PHE A 3 12.48 3.26 -9.78
N LEU A 4 11.42 3.46 -10.57
CA LEU A 4 10.42 2.44 -10.85
C LEU A 4 10.84 1.73 -12.13
N THR A 5 10.99 0.41 -12.06
CA THR A 5 11.29 -0.44 -13.21
C THR A 5 9.99 -1.10 -13.65
N LEU A 6 9.72 -1.04 -14.96
CA LEU A 6 8.54 -1.63 -15.58
C LEU A 6 9.00 -2.47 -16.77
N LEU A 7 8.34 -3.60 -17.04
CA LEU A 7 8.55 -4.33 -18.29
C LEU A 7 7.99 -3.52 -19.46
N LYS A 8 8.68 -3.54 -20.61
CA LYS A 8 8.24 -2.82 -21.81
C LYS A 8 6.85 -3.28 -22.29
N SER A 9 6.51 -4.56 -22.06
CA SER A 9 5.18 -5.14 -22.36
C SER A 9 4.04 -4.47 -21.59
N ASP A 10 4.34 -3.98 -20.38
CA ASP A 10 3.30 -3.52 -19.44
C ASP A 10 3.01 -2.03 -19.63
N LEU A 11 3.86 -1.30 -20.38
CA LEU A 11 3.72 0.13 -20.64
C LEU A 11 2.38 0.45 -21.30
N ALA A 12 2.02 -0.29 -22.37
CA ALA A 12 0.76 -0.10 -23.07
C ALA A 12 -0.46 -0.44 -22.20
N GLY A 13 -0.31 -1.28 -21.19
CA GLY A 13 -1.35 -1.54 -20.19
C GLY A 13 -1.50 -0.36 -19.24
N LEU A 14 -0.38 0.18 -18.76
CA LEU A 14 -0.33 1.28 -17.82
C LEU A 14 -0.88 2.59 -18.41
N GLU A 15 -0.52 2.91 -19.65
CA GLU A 15 -0.99 4.12 -20.35
C GLU A 15 -2.51 4.15 -20.57
N ARG A 16 -3.14 2.97 -20.65
CA ARG A 16 -4.61 2.84 -20.77
C ARG A 16 -5.32 3.06 -19.44
N ILE A 17 -4.61 2.97 -18.31
CA ILE A 17 -5.18 3.20 -16.98
C ILE A 17 -5.13 4.72 -16.72
N SER A 18 -6.06 5.45 -17.31
CA SER A 18 -6.28 6.88 -17.03
C SER A 18 -7.61 7.07 -16.31
N GLY A 19 -7.59 7.78 -15.17
CA GLY A 19 -8.80 8.40 -14.60
C GLY A 19 -9.78 7.52 -13.82
N THR A 20 -9.54 6.23 -13.61
CA THR A 20 -10.42 5.43 -12.74
C THR A 20 -10.17 5.75 -11.26
N LYS A 21 -11.22 6.09 -10.50
CA LYS A 21 -11.18 6.12 -9.02
C LYS A 21 -10.50 4.84 -8.54
N SER A 22 -9.37 4.96 -7.87
CA SER A 22 -8.63 3.77 -7.43
C SER A 22 -9.53 2.99 -6.46
N PRO A 23 -9.76 1.70 -6.70
CA PRO A 23 -10.68 0.92 -5.87
C PRO A 23 -10.14 0.82 -4.44
N VAL A 24 -11.05 0.92 -3.47
CA VAL A 24 -10.75 0.59 -2.08
C VAL A 24 -10.58 -0.92 -1.98
N ARG A 25 -9.42 -1.37 -1.50
CA ARG A 25 -9.13 -2.80 -1.26
C ARG A 25 -8.89 -3.06 0.22
N LEU A 26 -9.52 -4.10 0.74
CA LEU A 26 -9.16 -4.70 2.01
C LEU A 26 -7.95 -5.61 1.79
N LEU A 27 -6.87 -5.33 2.50
CA LEU A 27 -5.65 -6.13 2.50
C LEU A 27 -5.63 -7.00 3.76
N PRO A 28 -5.55 -8.33 3.65
CA PRO A 28 -5.47 -9.21 4.81
C PRO A 28 -4.17 -8.98 5.59
N ARG A 29 -4.10 -9.61 6.77
CA ARG A 29 -2.84 -9.67 7.54
C ARG A 29 -1.75 -10.31 6.68
N PHE A 30 -0.53 -9.79 6.77
CA PHE A 30 0.63 -10.23 5.98
C PHE A 30 0.47 -10.13 4.46
N ASP A 31 -0.42 -9.28 3.96
CA ASP A 31 -0.53 -9.02 2.52
C ASP A 31 0.82 -8.54 1.95
N ALA A 32 1.24 -9.15 0.84
CA ALA A 32 2.53 -8.89 0.20
C ALA A 32 2.71 -7.41 -0.19
N TYR A 33 1.63 -6.73 -0.59
CA TYR A 33 1.64 -5.31 -0.89
C TYR A 33 2.10 -4.49 0.33
N VAL A 34 1.58 -4.82 1.52
CA VAL A 34 1.96 -4.12 2.76
C VAL A 34 3.41 -4.44 3.16
N VAL A 35 3.81 -5.71 3.03
CA VAL A 35 5.16 -6.19 3.37
C VAL A 35 6.22 -5.44 2.58
N GLU A 36 6.06 -5.33 1.26
CA GLU A 36 7.04 -4.74 0.34
C GLU A 36 7.26 -3.22 0.57
N TYR A 37 6.30 -2.56 1.21
CA TYR A 37 6.32 -1.11 1.40
C TYR A 37 6.66 -0.67 2.82
N ARG A 38 7.16 -1.56 3.67
CA ARG A 38 7.70 -1.20 4.99
C ARG A 38 8.74 -0.08 4.86
N GLY A 39 8.54 1.02 5.59
CA GLY A 39 9.43 2.19 5.54
C GLY A 39 9.23 3.13 4.34
N ARG A 40 8.31 2.83 3.40
CA ARG A 40 8.00 3.72 2.26
C ARG A 40 6.90 4.72 2.61
N LYS A 41 7.31 5.90 3.09
CA LYS A 41 6.41 7.01 3.51
C LYS A 41 5.41 7.49 2.45
N ARG A 42 5.69 7.26 1.16
CA ARG A 42 4.79 7.61 0.05
C ARG A 42 3.48 6.80 0.08
N LEU A 43 3.52 5.57 0.58
CA LEU A 43 2.43 4.60 0.50
C LEU A 43 1.79 4.35 1.87
N ILE A 44 2.57 4.41 2.94
CA ILE A 44 2.09 4.27 4.32
C ILE A 44 2.54 5.50 5.09
N ALA A 45 1.59 6.30 5.59
CA ALA A 45 1.89 7.47 6.40
C ALA A 45 2.68 7.09 7.67
N GLN A 46 3.57 7.98 8.13
CA GLN A 46 4.55 7.65 9.17
C GLN A 46 3.86 7.28 10.50
N GLU A 47 2.76 7.95 10.82
CA GLU A 47 1.89 7.71 11.96
C GLU A 47 1.25 6.32 11.98
N TYR A 48 1.17 5.63 10.83
CA TYR A 48 0.58 4.30 10.71
C TYR A 48 1.60 3.18 10.65
N GLN A 49 2.89 3.50 10.46
CA GLN A 49 3.95 2.49 10.37
C GLN A 49 3.95 1.58 11.62
N GLU A 50 3.81 2.13 12.82
CA GLU A 50 3.85 1.33 14.05
C GLU A 50 2.55 0.55 14.31
N LYS A 51 1.42 1.02 13.76
CA LYS A 51 0.13 0.32 13.84
C LYS A 51 0.04 -0.83 12.84
N ILE A 52 0.65 -0.68 11.67
CA ILE A 52 0.66 -1.70 10.61
C ILE A 52 1.75 -2.73 10.87
N PHE A 53 2.95 -2.30 11.25
CA PHE A 53 4.10 -3.16 11.52
C PHE A 53 4.32 -3.28 13.04
N TRP A 54 3.69 -4.27 13.66
CA TRP A 54 3.82 -4.53 15.09
C TRP A 54 5.21 -5.10 15.40
N LYS A 55 6.16 -4.20 15.65
CA LYS A 55 7.58 -4.52 15.91
C LYS A 55 7.78 -5.59 16.99
N LYS A 56 6.93 -5.63 18.02
CA LYS A 56 7.05 -6.57 19.15
C LYS A 56 6.63 -8.01 18.83
N ARG A 57 5.76 -8.22 17.84
CA ARG A 57 5.20 -9.54 17.51
C ARG A 57 5.60 -10.04 16.13
N GLY A 58 6.28 -9.21 15.34
CA GLY A 58 6.58 -9.51 13.93
C GLY A 58 5.32 -9.58 13.06
N GLU A 59 4.21 -9.01 13.53
CA GLU A 59 2.92 -9.09 12.85
C GLU A 59 2.70 -7.91 11.90
N ILE A 60 1.97 -8.18 10.82
CA ILE A 60 1.46 -7.17 9.90
C ILE A 60 -0.06 -7.13 9.98
N ALA A 61 -0.61 -5.97 10.31
CA ALA A 61 -2.05 -5.78 10.46
C ALA A 61 -2.77 -5.82 9.11
N ALA A 62 -4.03 -6.26 9.12
CA ALA A 62 -4.93 -6.04 8.00
C ALA A 62 -5.07 -4.52 7.76
N SER A 63 -5.17 -4.12 6.50
CA SER A 63 -5.04 -2.73 6.08
C SER A 63 -6.04 -2.39 4.97
N ILE A 64 -6.26 -1.10 4.72
CA ILE A 64 -7.08 -0.65 3.60
C ILE A 64 -6.19 0.11 2.63
N LEU A 65 -6.23 -0.29 1.36
CA LEU A 65 -5.62 0.44 0.26
C LEU A 65 -6.70 1.31 -0.39
N ALA A 66 -6.61 2.62 -0.22
CA ALA A 66 -7.48 3.59 -0.85
C ALA A 66 -6.64 4.56 -1.69
N ASN A 67 -6.98 4.76 -2.97
CA ASN A 67 -6.26 5.70 -3.83
C ASN A 67 -4.73 5.44 -3.89
N GLY A 68 -4.33 4.16 -3.83
CA GLY A 68 -2.92 3.75 -3.84
C GLY A 68 -2.17 4.01 -2.53
N ARG A 69 -2.86 4.43 -1.46
CA ARG A 69 -2.28 4.69 -0.13
C ARG A 69 -2.92 3.80 0.92
N ILE A 70 -2.16 3.44 1.94
CA ILE A 70 -2.65 2.72 3.10
C ILE A 70 -2.89 3.73 4.23
N ASP A 71 -4.17 3.93 4.56
CA ASP A 71 -4.63 4.80 5.65
C ASP A 71 -5.36 3.97 6.72
N HIS A 72 -4.94 4.12 7.97
CA HIS A 72 -5.53 3.38 9.10
C HIS A 72 -6.78 4.08 9.68
N HIS A 73 -7.16 5.28 9.21
CA HIS A 73 -8.32 6.02 9.73
C HIS A 73 -9.65 5.27 9.62
N LEU A 74 -9.75 4.27 8.74
CA LEU A 74 -11.00 3.58 8.42
C LEU A 74 -11.43 2.51 9.45
N PHE A 75 -10.63 2.25 10.49
CA PHE A 75 -10.94 1.27 11.54
C PHE A 75 -11.14 1.89 12.93
N ALA A 76 -11.11 3.23 13.03
CA ALA A 76 -11.39 3.95 14.26
C ALA A 76 -12.70 4.74 14.08
N SER A 77 -13.83 4.05 14.19
CA SER A 77 -15.17 4.60 14.31
C SER A 77 -15.94 3.76 15.32
#